data_AF-A0A2N3Y8N1-F1
#
_entry.id   AF-A0A2N3Y8N1-F1
#
_cell.length_a   1.000
_cell.length_b   1.000
_cell.length_c   1.000
_cell.angle_alpha   90.00
_cell.angle_beta   90.00
_cell.angle_gamma   90.00
#
_symmetry.space_group_name_H-M   'P 1'
#
loop_
_entity.id
_entity.type
_entity.pdbx_description
1 polymer ?
#
loop_
_entity_poly.entity_id
_entity_poly.type
_entity_poly.pdbx_seq_one_letter_code
_entity_poly.pdbx_strand_id
1 'polypeptide(L)'
;MIAMTSIGATYRPHPFHWVPAAGQRHASADEHPPGASIYPAGTKVTTLCERTVKAATGDTAWLWETCPDCNAAARVRAGLSPVVGAR
;
A
#
# COMPACT_ATOMS: atom_id res chain seq x y z
N MET A 1 19.04 25.02 -21.93
CA MET A 1 18.76 23.78 -21.17
C MET A 1 17.26 23.69 -21.00
N ILE A 2 16.60 22.73 -21.64
CA ILE A 2 15.15 22.57 -21.57
C ILE A 2 14.84 21.85 -20.25
N ALA A 3 14.18 22.54 -19.33
CA ALA A 3 13.64 21.93 -18.12
C ALA A 3 12.59 20.90 -18.54
N MET A 4 12.87 19.62 -18.29
CA MET A 4 11.92 18.54 -18.52
C MET A 4 10.72 18.75 -17.61
N THR A 5 9.59 18.96 -18.24
CA THR A 5 8.26 19.15 -17.68
C THR A 5 7.95 18.02 -16.70
N SER A 6 7.56 18.40 -15.49
CA SER A 6 6.91 17.53 -14.52
C SER A 6 5.70 16.86 -15.16
N ILE A 7 5.82 15.57 -15.47
CA ILE A 7 4.69 14.70 -15.76
C ILE A 7 3.80 14.78 -14.52
N GLY A 8 2.57 15.27 -14.70
CA GLY A 8 1.65 15.58 -13.61
C GLY A 8 1.61 14.45 -12.58
N ALA A 9 1.74 14.81 -11.31
CA ALA A 9 1.68 13.87 -10.21
C ALA A 9 0.40 13.02 -10.37
N THR A 10 0.56 11.71 -10.54
CA THR A 10 -0.56 10.78 -10.54
C THR A 10 -1.37 11.01 -9.27
N TYR A 11 -2.69 11.12 -9.39
CA TYR A 11 -3.57 11.33 -8.24
C TYR A 11 -3.29 10.25 -7.18
N ARG A 12 -2.80 10.70 -6.02
CA ARG A 12 -2.46 9.86 -4.86
C ARG A 12 -3.25 10.36 -3.66
N PRO A 13 -4.47 9.84 -3.43
CA PRO A 13 -5.31 10.33 -2.35
C PRO A 13 -4.69 10.06 -0.98
N HIS A 14 -3.84 9.04 -0.86
CA HIS A 14 -3.21 8.64 0.39
C HIS A 14 -1.70 8.41 0.21
N PRO A 15 -0.88 8.68 1.23
CA PRO A 15 0.56 8.44 1.23
C PRO A 15 0.92 6.96 1.53
N PHE A 16 0.08 6.03 1.05
CA PHE A 16 0.24 4.58 1.11
C PHE A 16 -0.70 3.90 0.10
N HIS A 17 -0.42 2.64 -0.19
CA HIS A 17 -1.19 1.78 -1.08
C HIS A 17 -1.56 0.48 -0.38
N TRP A 18 -2.81 0.03 -0.55
CA TRP A 18 -3.25 -1.27 -0.07
C TRP A 18 -2.75 -2.39 -0.99
N VAL A 19 -2.33 -3.50 -0.40
CA VAL A 19 -1.78 -4.66 -1.09
C VAL A 19 -2.26 -5.95 -0.42
N PRO A 20 -3.12 -6.74 -1.07
CA PRO A 20 -3.41 -8.10 -0.63
C PRO A 20 -2.13 -8.93 -0.69
N ALA A 21 -1.79 -9.60 0.40
CA ALA A 21 -0.62 -10.47 0.47
C ALA A 21 -0.69 -11.35 1.73
N ALA A 22 -0.12 -12.56 1.66
CA ALA A 22 0.01 -13.44 2.83
C ALA A 22 -1.30 -13.66 3.62
N GLY A 23 -2.43 -13.76 2.90
CA GLY A 23 -3.76 -14.01 3.49
C GLY A 23 -4.40 -12.81 4.19
N GLN A 24 -3.85 -11.60 4.07
CA GLN A 24 -4.37 -10.36 4.64
C GLN A 24 -4.25 -9.21 3.65
N ARG A 25 -4.95 -8.09 3.91
CA ARG A 25 -4.67 -6.82 3.25
C ARG A 25 -3.66 -6.01 4.06
N HIS A 26 -2.50 -5.79 3.47
CA HIS A 26 -1.44 -4.95 4.02
C HIS A 26 -1.48 -3.55 3.40
N ALA A 27 -0.77 -2.61 4.01
CA ALA A 27 -0.47 -1.32 3.39
C ALA A 27 1.03 -1.19 3.18
N SER A 28 1.46 -0.47 2.13
CA SER A 28 2.85 -0.14 1.86
C SER A 28 2.98 1.32 1.44
N ALA A 29 4.14 1.92 1.70
CA ALA A 29 4.50 3.23 1.17
C ALA A 29 5.41 3.14 -0.06
N ASP A 30 5.71 1.92 -0.51
CA ASP A 30 6.54 1.70 -1.69
C ASP A 30 5.82 2.24 -2.93
N GLU A 31 6.58 2.82 -3.87
CA GLU A 31 6.03 3.28 -5.14
C GLU A 31 5.48 2.10 -5.96
N HIS A 32 4.36 2.31 -6.66
CA HIS A 32 3.95 1.38 -7.71
C HIS A 32 4.94 1.42 -8.89
N PRO A 33 5.10 0.32 -9.64
CA PRO A 33 5.74 0.37 -10.95
C PRO A 33 5.11 1.45 -11.85
N PRO A 34 5.88 2.10 -12.75
CA PRO A 34 5.36 3.12 -13.64
C PRO A 34 4.11 2.65 -14.40
N GLY A 35 3.05 3.46 -14.36
CA GLY A 35 1.77 3.16 -15.03
C GLY A 35 0.86 2.18 -14.28
N ALA A 36 1.27 1.61 -13.15
CA ALA A 36 0.45 0.68 -12.38
C ALA A 36 -0.37 1.40 -11.29
N SER A 37 -1.66 1.09 -11.23
CA SER A 37 -2.56 1.58 -10.16
C SER A 37 -2.61 0.64 -8.94
N ILE A 38 -2.04 -0.55 -9.05
CA ILE A 38 -1.88 -1.56 -8.00
C ILE A 38 -0.52 -2.25 -8.15
N TYR A 39 0.00 -2.88 -7.11
CA TYR A 39 1.15 -3.78 -7.25
C TYR A 39 0.78 -5.02 -8.08
N PRO A 40 1.51 -5.33 -9.15
CA PRO A 40 1.31 -6.57 -9.91
C PRO A 40 1.51 -7.84 -9.06
N ALA A 41 0.96 -8.96 -9.52
CA ALA A 41 1.12 -10.25 -8.86
C ALA A 41 2.59 -10.60 -8.64
N GLY A 42 2.93 -11.03 -7.42
CA GLY A 42 4.29 -11.45 -7.07
C GLY A 42 5.26 -10.30 -6.78
N THR A 43 4.88 -9.03 -6.99
CA THR A 43 5.71 -7.88 -6.62
C THR A 43 6.04 -7.93 -5.14
N LYS A 44 7.34 -7.87 -4.81
CA LYS A 44 7.79 -7.76 -3.42
C LYS A 44 7.58 -6.33 -2.94
N VAL A 45 6.93 -6.18 -1.80
CA VAL A 45 6.65 -4.89 -1.17
C VAL A 45 7.02 -4.92 0.31
N THR A 46 7.59 -3.84 0.80
CA THR A 46 7.81 -3.61 2.23
C THR A 46 6.56 -2.97 2.81
N THR A 47 5.92 -3.66 3.75
CA THR A 47 4.64 -3.21 4.32
C THR A 47 4.86 -2.28 5.50
N LEU A 48 3.81 -1.55 5.90
CA LEU A 48 3.85 -0.68 7.07
C LEU A 48 4.00 -1.47 8.39
N CYS A 49 3.67 -2.76 8.39
CA CYS A 49 3.98 -3.68 9.49
C CYS A 49 5.38 -4.31 9.36
N GLU A 50 6.28 -3.69 8.58
CA GLU A 50 7.70 -4.01 8.40
C GLU A 50 8.01 -5.37 7.76
N ARG A 51 6.97 -6.14 7.41
CA ARG A 51 7.11 -7.40 6.66
C ARG A 51 7.32 -7.12 5.18
N THR A 52 8.27 -7.81 4.56
CA THR A 52 8.34 -7.92 3.09
C THR A 52 7.45 -9.07 2.62
N VAL A 53 6.47 -8.77 1.77
CA VAL A 53 5.50 -9.75 1.27
C VAL A 53 5.41 -9.70 -0.26
N LYS A 54 4.85 -10.74 -0.88
CA LYS A 54 4.54 -10.75 -2.32
C LYS A 54 3.06 -10.39 -2.52
N ALA A 55 2.81 -9.42 -3.38
CA ALA A 55 1.46 -9.03 -3.75
C ALA A 55 0.69 -10.22 -4.34
N ALA A 56 -0.50 -10.46 -3.83
CA ALA A 56 -1.46 -11.40 -4.37
C ALA A 56 -2.43 -10.66 -5.29
N THR A 57 -2.84 -11.33 -6.35
CA THR A 57 -3.90 -10.87 -7.26
C THR A 57 -5.00 -11.92 -7.29
N GLY A 58 -6.25 -11.47 -7.42
CA GLY A 58 -7.42 -12.33 -7.49
C GLY A 58 -8.62 -11.67 -6.83
N ASP A 59 -9.82 -12.06 -7.27
CA ASP A 59 -11.07 -11.38 -6.90
C ASP A 59 -11.36 -11.44 -5.40
N THR A 60 -10.92 -12.51 -4.73
CA THR A 60 -11.14 -12.72 -3.28
C THR A 60 -10.05 -12.13 -2.39
N ALA A 61 -8.87 -11.80 -2.94
CA ALA A 61 -7.74 -11.33 -2.13
C ALA A 61 -8.04 -9.98 -1.46
N TRP A 62 -8.86 -9.15 -2.12
CA TRP A 62 -9.34 -7.89 -1.57
C TRP A 62 -10.41 -8.03 -0.48
N LEU A 63 -10.97 -9.24 -0.32
CA LEU A 63 -11.95 -9.55 0.73
C LEU A 63 -11.28 -10.09 2.00
N TRP A 64 -9.96 -10.30 1.99
CA TRP A 64 -9.25 -10.72 3.18
C TRP A 64 -9.25 -9.65 4.26
N GLU A 65 -9.15 -10.12 5.50
CA GLU A 65 -9.02 -9.27 6.68
C GLU A 65 -7.84 -8.31 6.53
N THR A 66 -8.02 -7.09 7.03
CA THR A 66 -6.97 -6.08 7.02
C THR A 66 -5.97 -6.39 8.12
N CYS A 67 -4.69 -6.36 7.80
CA CYS A 67 -3.63 -6.47 8.81
C CYS A 67 -3.78 -5.32 9.82
N PRO A 68 -3.97 -5.62 11.13
CA PRO A 68 -4.31 -4.60 12.13
C PRO A 68 -3.23 -3.52 12.27
N ASP A 69 -1.95 -3.91 12.19
CA ASP A 69 -0.82 -2.98 12.32
C ASP A 69 -0.71 -2.08 11.09
N CYS A 70 -0.91 -2.64 9.89
CA CYS A 70 -0.97 -1.84 8.67
C CYS A 70 -2.12 -0.85 8.71
N ASN A 71 -3.27 -1.26 9.27
CA ASN A 71 -4.42 -0.37 9.43
C ASN A 71 -4.12 0.79 10.39
N ALA A 72 -3.53 0.51 11.56
CA ALA A 72 -3.13 1.56 12.50
C ALA A 72 -2.11 2.52 11.88
N ALA A 73 -1.07 2.00 11.23
CA ALA A 73 -0.06 2.82 10.56
C ALA A 73 -0.61 3.63 9.39
N ALA A 74 -1.51 3.06 8.58
CA ALA A 74 -2.19 3.75 7.48
C ALA A 74 -3.03 4.93 7.99
N ARG A 75 -3.73 4.76 9.12
CA ARG A 75 -4.51 5.85 9.74
C ARG A 75 -3.62 7.00 10.19
N VAL A 76 -2.51 6.70 10.87
CA VAL A 76 -1.52 7.73 11.27
C VAL A 76 -0.99 8.47 10.06
N ARG A 77 -0.66 7.74 8.98
CA ARG A 77 -0.21 8.34 7.70
C ARG A 77 -1.29 9.18 7.02
N ALA A 78 -2.56 8.87 7.22
CA ALA A 78 -3.70 9.66 6.76
C ALA A 78 -4.04 10.86 7.68
N GLY A 79 -3.28 11.10 8.75
CA GLY A 79 -3.55 12.16 9.71
C GLY A 79 -4.69 11.85 10.70
N LEU A 80 -5.04 10.56 10.85
CA LEU A 80 -6.07 10.08 11.76
C LEU A 80 -5.45 9.36 12.97
N SER A 81 -6.20 9.31 14.08
CA SER A 81 -5.80 8.51 15.25
C SER A 81 -5.72 7.02 14.90
N PRO A 82 -4.75 6.25 15.43
CA PRO A 82 -4.65 4.81 15.22
C PRO A 82 -5.83 4.07 15.86
N VAL A 83 -6.05 2.82 15.44
CA VAL A 83 -7.00 1.92 16.12
C VAL A 83 -6.32 1.34 17.35
N VAL A 84 -7.03 1.28 18.48
CA VAL A 84 -6.56 0.64 19.72
C VAL A 84 -6.39 -0.86 19.50
N GLY A 85 -5.26 -1.43 19.94
CA GLY A 85 -4.99 -2.87 19.89
C GLY A 85 -4.17 -3.37 18.69
N ALA A 86 -3.64 -2.46 17.87
CA ALA A 86 -2.52 -2.80 16.98
C ALA A 86 -1.25 -3.05 17.81
N ARG A 87 -0.45 -4.04 17.41
CA ARG A 87 0.76 -4.51 18.10
C ARG A 87 1.99 -3.73 17.65
#